data_AF-A0A0F8ZYB7-F1
#
_entry.id   AF-A0A0F8ZYB7-F1
#
_cell.length_a   1.000
_cell.length_b   1.000
_cell.length_c   1.000
_cell.angle_alpha   90.00
_cell.angle_beta   90.00
_cell.angle_gamma   90.00
#
_symmetry.space_group_name_H-M   'P 1'
#
loop_
_entity.id
_entity.type
_entity.pdbx_description
1 polymer ?
#
loop_
_entity_poly.entity_id
_entity_poly.type
_entity_poly.pdbx_seq_one_letter_code
_entity_poly.pdbx_strand_id
1 'polypeptide(L)'
;PFATWDFSIGRTAAGDVIYLMPGHAETTTAIALDVAGVKTIGLGFGRNRPTITSTAVATDLVDVTAANCEIHNIRLVGAASACTALLDSSAAATDLVLKKCSFEQAATPVNGLTLSGARFLIEDCQFSGSADGPDVAIELEAGCDGFIIRRVDFLYPSGLDVAIIRAQNQAQLAYLIDDIFAVGLDTLLVSMASSSAGPPDGLFASGRVMMSAAVTSIEDIVAAGTTKGMAFGRVYATDATGLAGGLVPLTTAS
;
A
#
# COMPACT_ATOMS: atom_id res chain seq x y z
N PRO A 1 -29.55 -5.38 10.75
CA PRO A 1 -28.19 -4.84 11.01
C PRO A 1 -27.35 -5.93 11.67
N PHE A 2 -26.04 -5.93 11.45
CA PHE A 2 -25.10 -6.89 12.04
C PHE A 2 -24.15 -6.15 13.00
N ALA A 3 -23.55 -6.90 13.92
CA ALA A 3 -22.68 -6.34 14.95
C ALA A 3 -21.23 -6.15 14.46
N THR A 4 -20.77 -7.02 13.56
CA THR A 4 -19.40 -7.04 13.02
C THR A 4 -19.39 -7.07 11.49
N TRP A 5 -18.26 -6.68 10.88
CA TRP A 5 -18.08 -6.72 9.43
C TRP A 5 -17.99 -8.16 8.91
N ASP A 6 -17.16 -9.01 9.52
CA ASP A 6 -16.99 -10.43 9.15
C ASP A 6 -18.33 -11.20 9.10
N PHE A 7 -19.16 -11.07 10.15
CA PHE A 7 -20.49 -11.70 10.19
C PHE A 7 -21.45 -11.16 9.12
N SER A 8 -21.20 -9.97 8.57
CA SER A 8 -21.97 -9.45 7.43
C SER A 8 -21.51 -10.04 6.09
N ILE A 9 -20.23 -10.34 5.92
CA ILE A 9 -19.70 -11.03 4.72
C ILE A 9 -20.25 -12.45 4.66
N GLY A 10 -20.26 -13.17 5.79
CA GLY A 10 -20.94 -14.47 5.96
C GLY A 10 -22.47 -14.45 5.81
N ARG A 11 -23.04 -13.37 5.26
CA ARG A 11 -24.45 -13.19 4.90
C ARG A 11 -24.67 -12.58 3.52
N THR A 12 -23.60 -12.32 2.76
CA THR A 12 -23.67 -11.82 1.37
C THR A 12 -23.78 -12.94 0.34
N ALA A 13 -24.32 -12.59 -0.82
CA ALA A 13 -24.11 -13.26 -2.09
C ALA A 13 -23.22 -12.39 -3.01
N ALA A 14 -22.79 -12.95 -4.14
CA ALA A 14 -21.94 -12.24 -5.08
C ALA A 14 -22.62 -10.96 -5.63
N GLY A 15 -21.95 -9.82 -5.50
CA GLY A 15 -22.47 -8.50 -5.89
C GLY A 15 -23.20 -7.71 -4.80
N ASP A 16 -23.32 -8.24 -3.57
CA ASP A 16 -23.94 -7.50 -2.46
C ASP A 16 -23.07 -6.35 -1.94
N VAL A 17 -23.74 -5.37 -1.31
CA VAL A 17 -23.11 -4.18 -0.74
C VAL A 17 -23.30 -4.12 0.78
N ILE A 18 -22.19 -4.19 1.51
CA ILE A 18 -22.12 -4.00 2.96
C ILE A 18 -21.91 -2.50 3.25
N TYR A 19 -22.68 -1.95 4.19
CA TYR A 19 -22.47 -0.59 4.71
C TYR A 19 -22.05 -0.64 6.19
N LEU A 20 -20.85 -0.14 6.49
CA LEU A 20 -20.38 0.04 7.86
C LEU A 20 -20.72 1.46 8.33
N MET A 21 -21.49 1.56 9.41
CA MET A 21 -22.09 2.83 9.88
C MET A 21 -21.04 3.80 10.46
N PRO A 22 -21.30 5.13 10.45
CA PRO A 22 -20.37 6.10 11.02
C PRO A 22 -20.11 5.83 12.50
N GLY A 23 -18.84 5.83 12.89
CA GLY A 23 -18.41 5.50 14.25
C GLY A 23 -18.51 4.00 14.61
N HIS A 24 -18.79 3.10 13.66
CA HIS A 24 -18.59 1.66 13.89
C HIS A 24 -17.12 1.39 14.18
N ALA A 25 -16.86 0.73 15.32
CA ALA A 25 -15.55 0.29 15.71
C ALA A 25 -15.63 -1.16 16.18
N GLU A 26 -14.73 -2.00 15.67
CA GLU A 26 -14.59 -3.38 16.11
C GLU A 26 -13.12 -3.76 16.29
N THR A 27 -12.89 -4.78 17.12
CA THR A 27 -11.58 -5.35 17.39
C THR A 27 -11.68 -6.85 17.12
N THR A 28 -10.85 -7.38 16.22
CA THR A 28 -10.90 -8.77 15.77
C THR A 28 -9.50 -9.30 15.46
N THR A 29 -9.35 -10.62 15.39
CA THR A 29 -8.13 -11.28 14.95
C THR A 29 -8.06 -11.43 13.43
N ALA A 30 -9.20 -11.62 12.75
CA ALA A 30 -9.26 -11.81 11.30
C ALA A 30 -10.66 -11.41 10.77
N ILE A 31 -10.75 -11.24 9.46
CA ILE A 31 -11.98 -11.00 8.67
C ILE A 31 -11.79 -11.70 7.33
N ALA A 32 -12.68 -12.61 6.94
CA ALA A 32 -12.60 -13.27 5.63
C ALA A 32 -13.46 -12.52 4.59
N LEU A 33 -12.85 -12.02 3.52
CA LEU A 33 -13.55 -11.48 2.35
C LEU A 33 -13.49 -12.49 1.20
N ASP A 34 -14.29 -13.55 1.35
CA ASP A 34 -14.29 -14.78 0.55
C ASP A 34 -15.46 -14.89 -0.46
N VAL A 35 -16.39 -13.93 -0.44
CA VAL A 35 -17.52 -13.85 -1.39
C VAL A 35 -17.19 -12.87 -2.53
N ALA A 36 -17.04 -13.40 -3.76
CA ALA A 36 -16.64 -12.63 -4.93
C ALA A 36 -17.61 -11.49 -5.28
N GLY A 37 -17.07 -10.34 -5.69
CA GLY A 37 -17.86 -9.18 -6.09
C GLY A 37 -18.53 -8.41 -4.95
N VAL A 38 -18.21 -8.71 -3.69
CA VAL A 38 -18.78 -8.01 -2.53
C VAL A 38 -18.12 -6.66 -2.31
N LYS A 39 -18.94 -5.65 -2.04
CA LYS A 39 -18.53 -4.26 -1.87
C LYS A 39 -18.80 -3.77 -0.45
N THR A 40 -17.75 -3.48 0.31
CA THR A 40 -17.87 -2.87 1.65
C THR A 40 -17.65 -1.36 1.56
N ILE A 41 -18.60 -0.58 2.06
CA ILE A 41 -18.54 0.89 2.09
C ILE A 41 -18.66 1.40 3.52
N GLY A 42 -17.59 2.01 4.01
CA GLY A 42 -17.62 2.76 5.25
C GLY A 42 -18.31 4.12 5.09
N LEU A 43 -19.16 4.46 6.06
CA LEU A 43 -19.88 5.74 6.12
C LEU A 43 -19.24 6.67 7.17
N GLY A 44 -19.27 7.98 6.92
CA GLY A 44 -18.67 8.99 7.81
C GLY A 44 -17.32 9.53 7.31
N PHE A 45 -16.73 10.43 8.10
CA PHE A 45 -15.56 11.23 7.73
C PHE A 45 -14.58 11.37 8.90
N GLY A 46 -13.29 11.63 8.61
CA GLY A 46 -12.25 11.77 9.62
C GLY A 46 -12.16 10.54 10.53
N ARG A 47 -12.22 10.75 11.85
CA ARG A 47 -12.21 9.67 12.86
C ARG A 47 -13.60 9.04 13.11
N ASN A 48 -14.65 9.53 12.46
CA ASN A 48 -15.97 8.87 12.41
C ASN A 48 -16.08 7.86 11.25
N ARG A 49 -15.01 7.66 10.46
CA ARG A 49 -14.90 6.54 9.51
C ARG A 49 -14.85 5.22 10.28
N PRO A 50 -15.42 4.11 9.77
CA PRO A 50 -15.42 2.84 10.47
C PRO A 50 -13.99 2.35 10.72
N THR A 51 -13.75 1.77 11.89
CA THR A 51 -12.41 1.45 12.37
C THR A 51 -12.32 -0.01 12.81
N ILE A 52 -11.51 -0.78 12.10
CA ILE A 52 -11.21 -2.18 12.39
C ILE A 52 -9.84 -2.22 13.05
N THR A 53 -9.75 -2.76 14.26
CA THR A 53 -8.50 -2.86 15.01
C THR A 53 -8.07 -4.32 15.12
N SER A 54 -6.83 -4.61 14.73
CA SER A 54 -6.26 -5.95 14.88
C SER A 54 -6.01 -6.30 16.34
N THR A 55 -6.29 -7.55 16.70
CA THR A 55 -5.67 -8.25 17.85
C THR A 55 -5.02 -9.57 17.42
N ALA A 56 -4.67 -9.70 16.13
CA ALA A 56 -4.06 -10.90 15.59
C ALA A 56 -2.61 -11.10 16.04
N VAL A 57 -2.14 -12.35 15.95
CA VAL A 57 -0.77 -12.77 16.25
C VAL A 57 -0.41 -13.85 15.22
N ALA A 58 0.60 -13.56 14.38
CA ALA A 58 1.05 -14.36 13.25
C ALA A 58 -0.06 -14.72 12.22
N THR A 59 -1.04 -13.83 12.06
CA THR A 59 -2.06 -13.87 10.99
C THR A 59 -2.39 -12.45 10.54
N ASP A 60 -3.01 -12.33 9.38
CA ASP A 60 -3.45 -11.07 8.78
C ASP A 60 -4.81 -10.62 9.36
N LEU A 61 -5.13 -9.32 9.25
CA LEU A 61 -6.40 -8.78 9.76
C LEU A 61 -7.57 -8.96 8.79
N VAL A 62 -7.33 -8.89 7.48
CA VAL A 62 -8.36 -9.03 6.43
C VAL A 62 -7.83 -9.91 5.32
N ASP A 63 -8.42 -11.09 5.13
CA ASP A 63 -8.03 -12.06 4.10
C ASP A 63 -8.95 -11.89 2.88
N VAL A 64 -8.49 -11.20 1.83
CA VAL A 64 -9.25 -11.15 0.58
C VAL A 64 -8.91 -12.39 -0.26
N THR A 65 -9.86 -13.31 -0.38
CA THR A 65 -9.65 -14.58 -1.10
C THR A 65 -10.48 -14.71 -2.38
N ALA A 66 -11.31 -13.72 -2.70
CA ALA A 66 -12.21 -13.72 -3.86
C ALA A 66 -12.07 -12.47 -4.74
N ALA A 67 -12.31 -12.65 -6.05
CA ALA A 67 -12.14 -11.62 -7.07
C ALA A 67 -13.25 -10.56 -7.08
N ASN A 68 -12.96 -9.40 -7.67
CA ASN A 68 -13.86 -8.25 -7.86
C ASN A 68 -14.38 -7.62 -6.55
N CYS A 69 -13.74 -7.90 -5.42
CA CYS A 69 -14.12 -7.32 -4.13
C CYS A 69 -13.72 -5.85 -4.03
N GLU A 70 -14.54 -5.03 -3.35
CA GLU A 70 -14.25 -3.61 -3.13
C GLU A 70 -14.32 -3.23 -1.65
N ILE A 71 -13.34 -2.46 -1.15
CA ILE A 71 -13.31 -1.92 0.22
C ILE A 71 -13.14 -0.41 0.14
N HIS A 72 -14.10 0.34 0.69
CA HIS A 72 -14.18 1.80 0.59
C HIS A 72 -14.25 2.47 1.97
N ASN A 73 -13.49 3.56 2.17
CA ASN A 73 -13.64 4.51 3.28
C ASN A 73 -13.49 3.93 4.71
N ILE A 74 -12.69 2.86 4.87
CA ILE A 74 -12.47 2.17 6.16
C ILE A 74 -11.06 2.44 6.71
N ARG A 75 -10.92 2.45 8.04
CA ARG A 75 -9.64 2.46 8.75
C ARG A 75 -9.30 1.03 9.18
N LEU A 76 -8.18 0.49 8.74
CA LEU A 76 -7.57 -0.71 9.32
C LEU A 76 -6.41 -0.27 10.21
N VAL A 77 -6.35 -0.78 11.44
CA VAL A 77 -5.43 -0.32 12.47
C VAL A 77 -4.71 -1.52 13.10
N GLY A 78 -3.38 -1.50 13.08
CA GLY A 78 -2.54 -2.47 13.77
C GLY A 78 -2.52 -2.20 15.28
N ALA A 79 -2.51 -3.26 16.09
CA ALA A 79 -2.16 -3.17 17.49
C ALA A 79 -0.70 -3.64 17.71
N ALA A 80 -0.21 -3.55 18.93
CA ALA A 80 1.08 -4.11 19.33
C ALA A 80 1.12 -5.66 19.37
N SER A 81 0.08 -6.34 18.85
CA SER A 81 0.06 -7.78 18.63
C SER A 81 0.41 -8.07 17.16
N ALA A 82 1.38 -8.96 16.97
CA ALA A 82 2.09 -9.14 15.71
C ALA A 82 1.27 -9.84 14.61
N CYS A 83 0.28 -9.15 14.05
CA CYS A 83 -0.29 -9.50 12.76
C CYS A 83 0.77 -9.44 11.64
N THR A 84 0.56 -10.16 10.55
CA THR A 84 1.50 -10.21 9.41
C THR A 84 1.29 -9.02 8.46
N ALA A 85 0.04 -8.79 8.02
CA ALA A 85 -0.43 -7.60 7.31
C ALA A 85 -1.75 -7.04 7.90
N LEU A 86 -2.12 -5.80 7.52
CA LEU A 86 -3.47 -5.27 7.78
C LEU A 86 -4.50 -5.81 6.77
N LEU A 87 -4.06 -6.23 5.59
CA LEU A 87 -4.85 -6.94 4.60
C LEU A 87 -3.92 -7.80 3.73
N ASP A 88 -4.27 -9.08 3.58
CA ASP A 88 -3.74 -9.95 2.54
C ASP A 88 -4.71 -10.01 1.34
N SER A 89 -4.19 -10.30 0.16
CA SER A 89 -5.02 -10.76 -0.96
C SER A 89 -4.37 -11.91 -1.70
N SER A 90 -5.08 -13.04 -1.79
CA SER A 90 -4.58 -14.23 -2.46
C SER A 90 -4.53 -14.05 -3.99
N ALA A 91 -3.84 -14.95 -4.70
CA ALA A 91 -3.82 -14.95 -6.16
C ALA A 91 -5.20 -15.09 -6.84
N ALA A 92 -6.24 -15.49 -6.09
CA ALA A 92 -7.62 -15.54 -6.57
C ALA A 92 -8.37 -14.19 -6.41
N ALA A 93 -7.84 -13.25 -5.62
CA ALA A 93 -8.44 -11.93 -5.37
C ALA A 93 -8.09 -10.90 -6.46
N THR A 94 -8.28 -11.27 -7.73
CA THR A 94 -8.05 -10.34 -8.85
C THR A 94 -9.07 -9.21 -8.87
N ASP A 95 -8.70 -8.08 -9.47
CA ASP A 95 -9.59 -6.92 -9.65
C ASP A 95 -10.06 -6.30 -8.31
N LEU A 96 -9.31 -6.51 -7.23
CA LEU A 96 -9.54 -5.93 -5.90
C LEU A 96 -9.44 -4.39 -5.94
N VAL A 97 -10.41 -3.70 -5.34
CA VAL A 97 -10.47 -2.24 -5.28
C VAL A 97 -10.40 -1.75 -3.83
N LEU A 98 -9.33 -1.02 -3.48
CA LEU A 98 -9.16 -0.36 -2.19
C LEU A 98 -9.26 1.16 -2.39
N LYS A 99 -10.32 1.81 -1.87
CA LYS A 99 -10.55 3.25 -2.09
C LYS A 99 -10.80 4.06 -0.85
N LYS A 100 -10.09 5.17 -0.68
CA LYS A 100 -10.24 6.08 0.48
C LYS A 100 -10.07 5.36 1.82
N CYS A 101 -9.36 4.25 1.84
CA CYS A 101 -9.02 3.50 3.03
C CYS A 101 -7.81 4.12 3.73
N SER A 102 -7.62 3.82 5.01
CA SER A 102 -6.37 4.16 5.68
C SER A 102 -5.82 3.00 6.50
N PHE A 103 -4.53 2.75 6.35
CA PHE A 103 -3.80 1.61 6.87
C PHE A 103 -2.81 2.13 7.91
N GLU A 104 -3.17 1.98 9.19
CA GLU A 104 -2.48 2.58 10.33
C GLU A 104 -1.68 1.50 11.07
N GLN A 105 -0.42 1.27 10.69
CA GLN A 105 0.45 0.25 11.29
C GLN A 105 1.00 0.72 12.65
N ALA A 106 1.23 -0.22 13.57
CA ALA A 106 2.06 0.00 14.76
C ALA A 106 3.47 -0.56 14.51
N ALA A 107 4.22 -0.95 15.55
CA ALA A 107 5.50 -1.67 15.37
C ALA A 107 5.32 -3.05 14.68
N THR A 108 4.07 -3.52 14.67
CA THR A 108 3.54 -4.56 13.78
C THR A 108 2.13 -4.10 13.31
N PRO A 109 1.57 -4.60 12.20
CA PRO A 109 2.12 -5.62 11.32
C PRO A 109 3.34 -5.15 10.52
N VAL A 110 4.12 -6.13 10.08
CA VAL A 110 5.33 -5.95 9.26
C VAL A 110 4.96 -5.31 7.92
N ASN A 111 3.89 -5.81 7.29
CA ASN A 111 3.36 -5.28 6.03
C ASN A 111 2.08 -4.45 6.25
N GLY A 112 1.89 -3.39 5.46
CA GLY A 112 0.61 -2.68 5.39
C GLY A 112 -0.42 -3.51 4.62
N LEU A 113 -0.13 -3.77 3.34
CA LEU A 113 -0.78 -4.77 2.50
C LEU A 113 0.21 -5.86 2.08
N THR A 114 -0.27 -7.10 1.97
CA THR A 114 0.37 -8.17 1.20
C THR A 114 -0.55 -8.52 0.03
N LEU A 115 -0.04 -8.53 -1.20
CA LEU A 115 -0.87 -8.69 -2.41
C LEU A 115 -0.30 -9.75 -3.35
N SER A 116 -1.16 -10.70 -3.76
CA SER A 116 -0.88 -11.69 -4.82
C SER A 116 -1.90 -11.65 -5.97
N GLY A 117 -3.00 -10.92 -5.83
CA GLY A 117 -4.03 -10.77 -6.88
C GLY A 117 -3.59 -9.82 -8.00
N ALA A 118 -3.93 -10.15 -9.26
CA ALA A 118 -3.64 -9.30 -10.42
C ALA A 118 -4.71 -8.18 -10.61
N ARG A 119 -4.33 -7.10 -11.31
CA ARG A 119 -5.22 -5.99 -11.74
C ARG A 119 -5.91 -5.22 -10.62
N PHE A 120 -5.34 -5.17 -9.41
CA PHE A 120 -5.92 -4.40 -8.32
C PHE A 120 -5.85 -2.88 -8.55
N LEU A 121 -6.71 -2.12 -7.87
CA LEU A 121 -6.72 -0.66 -7.84
C LEU A 121 -6.66 -0.14 -6.40
N ILE A 122 -5.59 0.58 -6.05
CA ILE A 122 -5.47 1.33 -4.80
C ILE A 122 -5.57 2.82 -5.13
N GLU A 123 -6.58 3.50 -4.58
CA GLU A 123 -6.90 4.89 -4.97
C GLU A 123 -7.42 5.77 -3.82
N ASP A 124 -6.90 7.01 -3.73
CA ASP A 124 -7.25 8.00 -2.68
C ASP A 124 -6.95 7.50 -1.24
N CYS A 125 -6.04 6.54 -1.09
CA CYS A 125 -5.75 5.85 0.19
C CYS A 125 -4.61 6.52 1.00
N GLN A 126 -4.53 6.18 2.29
CA GLN A 126 -3.47 6.65 3.18
C GLN A 126 -2.83 5.49 3.95
N PHE A 127 -1.52 5.57 4.16
CA PHE A 127 -0.71 4.62 4.90
C PHE A 127 0.08 5.39 5.96
N SER A 128 0.24 4.85 7.17
CA SER A 128 1.02 5.52 8.22
C SER A 128 1.50 4.57 9.31
N GLY A 129 2.72 4.81 9.80
CA GLY A 129 3.28 4.14 10.97
C GLY A 129 3.05 4.93 12.26
N SER A 130 2.78 4.24 13.36
CA SER A 130 2.65 4.81 14.72
C SER A 130 3.80 4.41 15.67
N ALA A 131 4.74 3.59 15.19
CA ALA A 131 6.00 3.23 15.84
C ALA A 131 7.02 2.76 14.78
N ASP A 132 8.22 2.42 15.21
CA ASP A 132 9.31 1.83 14.41
C ASP A 132 9.07 0.31 14.23
N GLY A 133 9.53 -0.30 13.13
CA GLY A 133 9.44 -1.76 12.88
C GLY A 133 8.56 -2.26 11.71
N PRO A 134 7.75 -1.45 11.02
CA PRO A 134 7.18 -1.84 9.72
C PRO A 134 8.23 -1.95 8.59
N ASP A 135 8.28 -3.10 7.90
CA ASP A 135 9.16 -3.30 6.74
C ASP A 135 8.59 -2.60 5.48
N VAL A 136 7.31 -2.87 5.16
CA VAL A 136 6.72 -2.54 3.86
C VAL A 136 5.31 -1.97 4.00
N ALA A 137 4.95 -0.93 3.22
CA ALA A 137 3.57 -0.46 3.17
C ALA A 137 2.70 -1.27 2.19
N ILE A 138 3.23 -1.64 1.01
CA ILE A 138 2.60 -2.55 0.05
C ILE A 138 3.62 -3.58 -0.47
N GLU A 139 3.45 -4.84 -0.10
CA GLU A 139 4.24 -5.98 -0.58
C GLU A 139 3.49 -6.72 -1.69
N LEU A 140 4.19 -7.07 -2.78
CA LEU A 140 3.65 -7.84 -3.91
C LEU A 140 4.35 -9.20 -3.96
N GLU A 141 3.70 -10.27 -3.48
CA GLU A 141 4.32 -11.59 -3.31
C GLU A 141 4.18 -12.52 -4.54
N ALA A 142 3.40 -12.10 -5.54
CA ALA A 142 3.25 -12.79 -6.82
C ALA A 142 3.39 -11.81 -8.00
N GLY A 143 3.27 -12.32 -9.24
CA GLY A 143 3.13 -11.46 -10.43
C GLY A 143 1.74 -10.83 -10.46
N CYS A 144 1.60 -9.60 -9.99
CA CYS A 144 0.32 -8.93 -9.74
C CYS A 144 -0.17 -8.09 -10.94
N ASP A 145 0.17 -8.51 -12.15
CA ASP A 145 0.16 -7.72 -13.40
C ASP A 145 -1.08 -6.85 -13.64
N GLY A 146 -0.86 -5.69 -14.27
CA GLY A 146 -1.90 -4.74 -14.66
C GLY A 146 -2.46 -3.90 -13.50
N PHE A 147 -1.75 -3.81 -12.37
CA PHE A 147 -2.22 -3.07 -11.19
C PHE A 147 -2.09 -1.55 -11.33
N ILE A 148 -2.90 -0.81 -10.56
CA ILE A 148 -2.84 0.65 -10.46
C ILE A 148 -2.81 1.07 -8.98
N ILE A 149 -1.77 1.83 -8.60
CA ILE A 149 -1.68 2.52 -7.30
C ILE A 149 -1.63 4.01 -7.59
N ARG A 150 -2.64 4.80 -7.17
CA ARG A 150 -2.61 6.24 -7.45
C ARG A 150 -3.27 7.13 -6.42
N ARG A 151 -2.74 8.35 -6.25
CA ARG A 151 -3.20 9.32 -5.24
C ARG A 151 -3.18 8.68 -3.85
N VAL A 152 -2.01 8.22 -3.43
CA VAL A 152 -1.80 7.54 -2.14
C VAL A 152 -0.79 8.32 -1.32
N ASP A 153 -1.14 8.60 -0.06
CA ASP A 153 -0.27 9.23 0.92
C ASP A 153 0.38 8.15 1.81
N PHE A 154 1.71 8.11 1.88
CA PHE A 154 2.47 7.26 2.80
C PHE A 154 3.19 8.13 3.83
N LEU A 155 2.87 7.96 5.12
CA LEU A 155 3.24 8.88 6.21
C LEU A 155 3.83 8.10 7.40
N TYR A 156 5.10 7.71 7.29
CA TYR A 156 5.81 6.88 8.27
C TYR A 156 6.90 7.69 8.98
N PRO A 157 6.57 8.56 9.96
CA PRO A 157 7.55 9.47 10.58
C PRO A 157 8.71 8.75 11.29
N SER A 158 8.53 7.47 11.65
CA SER A 158 9.53 6.55 12.18
C SER A 158 10.45 5.94 11.11
N GLY A 159 9.99 5.88 9.86
CA GLY A 159 10.62 5.13 8.77
C GLY A 159 9.82 3.89 8.34
N LEU A 160 10.31 3.27 7.27
CA LEU A 160 10.01 1.89 6.87
C LEU A 160 11.36 1.21 6.68
N ASP A 161 11.55 0.05 7.29
CA ASP A 161 12.85 -0.66 7.30
C ASP A 161 13.24 -1.13 5.88
N VAL A 162 12.25 -1.41 5.00
CA VAL A 162 12.48 -1.90 3.64
C VAL A 162 11.98 -0.94 2.54
N ALA A 163 10.66 -0.79 2.35
CA ALA A 163 10.15 -0.01 1.20
C ALA A 163 8.68 0.45 1.30
N ILE A 164 8.31 1.55 0.63
CA ILE A 164 6.90 1.93 0.46
C ILE A 164 6.14 0.92 -0.44
N ILE A 165 6.70 0.54 -1.59
CA ILE A 165 6.16 -0.53 -2.44
C ILE A 165 7.29 -1.50 -2.80
N ARG A 166 7.07 -2.81 -2.62
CA ARG A 166 8.05 -3.86 -2.94
C ARG A 166 7.38 -5.00 -3.70
N ALA A 167 8.13 -5.63 -4.59
CA ALA A 167 7.80 -6.93 -5.15
C ALA A 167 8.81 -7.98 -4.65
N GLN A 168 8.31 -9.15 -4.28
CA GLN A 168 9.10 -10.33 -3.99
C GLN A 168 9.04 -11.33 -5.14
N ASN A 169 10.22 -11.71 -5.62
CA ASN A 169 10.50 -12.89 -6.44
C ASN A 169 9.83 -13.02 -7.82
N GLN A 170 8.88 -12.17 -8.19
CA GLN A 170 8.28 -12.11 -9.53
C GLN A 170 8.40 -10.71 -10.15
N ALA A 171 8.66 -10.66 -11.46
CA ALA A 171 8.53 -9.44 -12.22
C ALA A 171 7.06 -8.97 -12.22
N GLN A 172 6.86 -7.66 -12.33
CA GLN A 172 5.55 -7.02 -12.40
C GLN A 172 5.41 -6.36 -13.77
N LEU A 173 4.29 -6.59 -14.46
CA LEU A 173 4.06 -6.12 -15.82
C LEU A 173 2.83 -5.21 -15.91
N ALA A 174 2.88 -4.26 -16.85
CA ALA A 174 1.80 -3.32 -17.20
C ALA A 174 1.24 -2.49 -16.01
N TYR A 175 2.06 -2.18 -15.00
CA TYR A 175 1.62 -1.44 -13.81
C TYR A 175 1.66 0.08 -13.97
N LEU A 176 0.85 0.78 -13.16
CA LEU A 176 0.89 2.25 -13.02
C LEU A 176 0.95 2.65 -11.53
N ILE A 177 1.95 3.46 -11.18
CA ILE A 177 2.09 4.11 -9.87
C ILE A 177 2.11 5.63 -10.09
N ASP A 178 1.08 6.37 -9.67
CA ASP A 178 0.90 7.81 -10.01
C ASP A 178 0.43 8.69 -8.85
N ASP A 179 0.86 9.95 -8.84
CA ASP A 179 0.47 11.00 -7.87
C ASP A 179 0.63 10.57 -6.39
N ILE A 180 1.73 9.86 -6.12
CA ILE A 180 2.07 9.37 -4.77
C ILE A 180 2.69 10.49 -3.93
N PHE A 181 2.28 10.61 -2.67
CA PHE A 181 2.99 11.39 -1.66
C PHE A 181 3.62 10.44 -0.64
N ALA A 182 4.89 10.67 -0.29
CA ALA A 182 5.64 9.81 0.62
C ALA A 182 6.46 10.64 1.60
N VAL A 183 6.42 10.30 2.88
CA VAL A 183 7.19 10.94 3.95
C VAL A 183 7.67 9.88 4.94
N GLY A 184 8.97 9.92 5.22
CA GLY A 184 9.60 9.07 6.22
C GLY A 184 9.96 7.69 5.68
N LEU A 185 11.09 7.65 4.98
CA LEU A 185 11.72 6.43 4.47
C LEU A 185 13.09 6.27 5.13
N ASP A 186 13.42 5.04 5.52
CA ASP A 186 14.78 4.66 5.89
C ASP A 186 15.53 4.16 4.64
N THR A 187 15.01 3.10 3.99
CA THR A 187 15.69 2.45 2.85
C THR A 187 15.15 2.84 1.46
N LEU A 188 14.02 2.27 0.98
CA LEU A 188 13.58 2.42 -0.43
C LEU A 188 12.18 3.06 -0.62
N LEU A 189 11.95 3.67 -1.79
CA LEU A 189 10.63 4.13 -2.21
C LEU A 189 9.83 3.02 -2.92
N VAL A 190 10.33 2.53 -4.06
CA VAL A 190 9.74 1.43 -4.84
C VAL A 190 10.84 0.43 -5.20
N SER A 191 10.56 -0.87 -5.07
CA SER A 191 11.44 -1.96 -5.51
C SER A 191 10.65 -3.00 -6.33
N MET A 192 10.79 -2.99 -7.65
CA MET A 192 10.13 -3.93 -8.57
C MET A 192 11.07 -5.09 -8.96
N ALA A 193 11.69 -5.71 -7.96
CA ALA A 193 12.79 -6.65 -8.19
C ALA A 193 12.34 -8.01 -8.78
N SER A 194 12.78 -8.32 -10.00
CA SER A 194 12.77 -9.70 -10.50
C SER A 194 13.99 -10.45 -9.96
N SER A 195 13.80 -11.58 -9.27
CA SER A 195 14.90 -12.49 -8.91
C SER A 195 15.12 -13.59 -9.95
N SER A 196 14.20 -13.79 -10.90
CA SER A 196 14.26 -14.89 -11.88
C SER A 196 13.51 -14.69 -13.21
N ALA A 197 12.72 -13.62 -13.39
CA ALA A 197 11.59 -13.61 -14.35
C ALA A 197 11.56 -12.43 -15.35
N GLY A 198 12.72 -12.00 -15.87
CA GLY A 198 12.80 -10.94 -16.88
C GLY A 198 12.64 -9.52 -16.34
N PRO A 199 12.79 -8.47 -17.18
CA PRO A 199 12.65 -7.09 -16.73
C PRO A 199 11.18 -6.78 -16.35
N PRO A 200 10.93 -6.06 -15.25
CA PRO A 200 9.61 -5.50 -14.95
C PRO A 200 9.24 -4.40 -15.97
N ASP A 201 7.95 -4.18 -16.19
CA ASP A 201 7.43 -3.15 -17.10
C ASP A 201 6.25 -2.40 -16.50
N GLY A 202 6.30 -1.07 -16.52
CA GLY A 202 5.29 -0.19 -15.96
C GLY A 202 5.80 1.23 -15.74
N LEU A 203 4.89 2.12 -15.32
CA LEU A 203 5.15 3.55 -15.19
C LEU A 203 5.04 4.02 -13.73
N PHE A 204 6.09 4.69 -13.24
CA PHE A 204 6.00 5.58 -12.08
C PHE A 204 5.83 7.03 -12.55
N ALA A 205 4.91 7.79 -11.97
CA ALA A 205 4.59 9.16 -12.37
C ALA A 205 4.24 10.05 -11.17
N SER A 206 4.39 11.37 -11.36
CA SER A 206 3.91 12.47 -10.49
C SER A 206 4.29 12.46 -8.98
N GLY A 207 5.16 11.53 -8.55
CA GLY A 207 5.50 11.31 -7.15
C GLY A 207 6.19 12.48 -6.44
N ARG A 208 5.95 12.60 -5.13
CA ARG A 208 6.48 13.62 -4.21
C ARG A 208 6.97 12.93 -2.93
N VAL A 209 8.27 12.98 -2.62
CA VAL A 209 8.91 12.05 -1.66
C VAL A 209 9.85 12.78 -0.69
N MET A 210 9.71 12.55 0.61
CA MET A 210 10.62 13.04 1.66
C MET A 210 11.23 11.85 2.42
N MET A 211 12.56 11.69 2.33
CA MET A 211 13.31 10.64 3.02
C MET A 211 13.81 11.12 4.40
N SER A 212 14.06 10.18 5.32
CA SER A 212 14.47 10.47 6.70
C SER A 212 15.96 10.26 6.94
N ALA A 213 16.53 9.22 6.29
CA ALA A 213 17.83 8.65 6.65
C ALA A 213 18.97 8.93 5.64
N ALA A 214 20.09 8.24 5.82
CA ALA A 214 21.42 8.65 5.37
C ALA A 214 21.79 8.27 3.91
N VAL A 215 20.95 8.65 2.95
CA VAL A 215 21.20 8.50 1.51
C VAL A 215 22.29 9.50 0.98
N THR A 216 23.49 9.07 0.58
CA THR A 216 24.68 9.90 0.24
C THR A 216 24.79 11.03 -0.85
N SER A 217 24.02 11.19 -1.96
CA SER A 217 24.41 12.06 -3.13
C SER A 217 23.30 12.71 -4.04
N ILE A 218 22.91 12.08 -5.17
CA ILE A 218 21.60 12.24 -5.88
C ILE A 218 21.11 10.88 -6.44
N GLU A 219 22.06 10.02 -6.80
CA GLU A 219 21.94 8.56 -6.66
C GLU A 219 21.62 8.16 -5.20
N ASP A 220 21.65 9.12 -4.27
CA ASP A 220 20.99 9.08 -2.97
C ASP A 220 20.54 10.51 -2.50
N ILE A 221 19.37 10.73 -1.87
CA ILE A 221 18.84 12.07 -1.50
C ILE A 221 19.18 12.56 -0.04
N VAL A 222 20.45 12.85 0.26
CA VAL A 222 21.04 13.48 1.49
C VAL A 222 22.49 13.96 1.13
N ALA A 223 23.35 14.61 1.92
CA ALA A 223 23.62 14.65 3.35
C ALA A 223 24.04 16.05 3.86
N ALA A 224 24.12 16.35 5.17
CA ALA A 224 23.83 15.54 6.37
C ALA A 224 23.29 16.43 7.50
N GLY A 225 22.54 15.85 8.45
CA GLY A 225 22.26 16.47 9.75
C GLY A 225 20.88 17.14 9.88
N THR A 226 19.98 16.47 10.60
CA THR A 226 18.73 17.00 11.20
C THR A 226 17.84 17.87 10.29
N THR A 227 16.93 17.19 9.58
CA THR A 227 15.58 17.65 9.18
C THR A 227 15.44 18.99 8.43
N LYS A 228 15.63 18.92 7.10
CA LYS A 228 15.09 19.89 6.11
C LYS A 228 14.74 19.13 4.82
N GLY A 229 13.70 19.54 4.09
CA GLY A 229 13.33 18.90 2.81
C GLY A 229 12.28 19.65 1.98
N MET A 230 12.23 19.34 0.69
CA MET A 230 11.15 19.59 -0.29
C MET A 230 11.38 18.66 -1.49
N ALA A 231 10.31 18.26 -2.21
CA ALA A 231 10.44 17.31 -3.33
C ALA A 231 9.36 17.49 -4.41
N PHE A 232 9.76 17.26 -5.66
CA PHE A 232 8.93 17.31 -6.87
C PHE A 232 9.44 16.30 -7.89
N GLY A 233 8.57 15.50 -8.50
CA GLY A 233 8.96 14.43 -9.43
C GLY A 233 8.33 14.53 -10.83
N ARG A 234 9.09 14.06 -11.82
CA ARG A 234 8.63 13.64 -13.16
C ARG A 234 9.51 12.47 -13.61
N VAL A 235 8.93 11.34 -13.97
CA VAL A 235 9.65 10.11 -14.33
C VAL A 235 9.17 9.62 -15.69
N TYR A 236 10.11 9.16 -16.50
CA TYR A 236 9.91 8.59 -17.84
C TYR A 236 10.93 7.45 -18.01
N ALA A 237 10.50 6.32 -18.58
CA ALA A 237 11.29 5.09 -18.68
C ALA A 237 12.24 5.04 -19.91
N THR A 238 13.12 4.05 -19.93
CA THR A 238 13.95 3.68 -21.09
C THR A 238 14.01 2.16 -21.21
N ASP A 239 13.87 1.62 -22.42
CA ASP A 239 13.85 0.18 -22.74
C ASP A 239 15.17 -0.31 -23.38
N ALA A 240 16.08 0.61 -23.73
CA ALA A 240 17.32 0.31 -24.43
C ALA A 240 18.52 0.12 -23.48
N THR A 241 19.24 -1.00 -23.64
CA THR A 241 20.50 -1.27 -22.93
C THR A 241 21.61 -0.31 -23.38
N GLY A 242 22.04 0.57 -22.47
CA GLY A 242 23.19 1.45 -22.66
C GLY A 242 22.88 2.93 -22.95
N LEU A 243 21.63 3.38 -22.81
CA LEU A 243 21.26 4.80 -22.88
C LEU A 243 20.57 5.26 -21.59
N ALA A 244 20.77 6.54 -21.23
CA ALA A 244 20.17 7.16 -20.06
C ALA A 244 19.13 8.22 -20.46
N GLY A 245 17.92 8.12 -19.91
CA GLY A 245 16.96 9.23 -19.90
C GLY A 245 17.31 10.20 -18.77
N GLY A 246 17.24 11.52 -19.03
CA GLY A 246 17.61 12.53 -18.03
C GLY A 246 16.91 13.86 -18.27
N LEU A 247 16.59 14.56 -17.17
CA LEU A 247 16.01 15.90 -17.19
C LEU A 247 16.81 16.79 -16.23
N VAL A 248 17.92 17.33 -16.74
CA VAL A 248 18.87 18.13 -15.96
C VAL A 248 18.29 19.53 -15.68
N PRO A 249 18.21 19.98 -14.42
CA PRO A 249 18.00 21.39 -14.12
C PRO A 249 19.26 22.16 -14.52
N LEU A 250 19.16 22.96 -15.60
CA LEU A 250 20.30 23.68 -16.16
C LEU A 250 20.72 24.84 -15.23
N THR A 251 21.63 24.58 -14.28
CA THR A 251 22.06 25.56 -13.28
C THR A 251 22.92 26.67 -13.87
N THR A 252 23.89 26.32 -14.72
CA THR A 252 24.53 27.19 -15.73
C THR A 252 25.26 26.33 -16.77
N ALA A 253 25.73 26.93 -17.86
CA ALA A 253 26.55 26.26 -18.88
C ALA A 253 28.06 26.56 -18.70
N SER A 254 28.88 25.70 -19.31
CA SER A 254 30.35 25.55 -19.20
C SER A 254 30.85 24.98 -17.87
#